data_AF-A0A7J8LDT5-F1
#
_entry.id   AF-A0A7J8LDT5-F1
#
_cell.length_a   1.000
_cell.length_b   1.000
_cell.length_c   1.000
_cell.angle_alpha   90.00
_cell.angle_beta   90.00
_cell.angle_gamma   90.00
#
_symmetry.space_group_name_H-M   'P 1'
#
loop_
_entity.id
_entity.type
_entity.pdbx_description
1 polymer ?
#
loop_
_entity_poly.entity_id
_entity_poly.type
_entity_poly.pdbx_seq_one_letter_code
_entity_poly.pdbx_strand_id
1 'polypeptide(L)'
;MSGAGKKVVDVAFKAGKSIDWEGMAKLLVSDEARKEFATLRRTFDEVNSTLQTKFSQEPEPIDWEYYRKGIGSRLVDMYKEAYE
;
A
#
# COMPACT_ATOMS: atom_id res chain seq x y z
N MET A 1 -4.17 -0.79 14.88
CA MET A 1 -4.48 -1.33 13.51
C MET A 1 -3.31 -1.52 12.50
N SER A 2 -2.03 -1.34 12.85
CA SER A 2 -0.88 -1.43 11.89
C SER A 2 -0.65 -2.80 11.21
N GLY A 3 -1.02 -3.91 11.89
CA GLY A 3 -0.74 -5.26 11.39
C GLY A 3 -1.59 -5.73 10.19
N ALA A 4 -2.78 -5.16 9.98
CA ALA A 4 -3.66 -5.56 8.87
C ALA A 4 -3.19 -4.98 7.54
N GLY A 5 -2.79 -3.69 7.53
CA GLY A 5 -2.25 -3.03 6.34
C GLY A 5 -0.97 -3.69 5.84
N LYS A 6 -0.01 -3.95 6.74
CA LYS A 6 1.25 -4.64 6.42
C LYS A 6 1.01 -6.01 5.78
N LYS A 7 0.06 -6.80 6.30
CA LYS A 7 -0.32 -8.11 5.74
C LYS A 7 -0.92 -8.01 4.34
N VAL A 8 -1.77 -7.01 4.09
CA VAL A 8 -2.38 -6.80 2.76
C VAL A 8 -1.31 -6.40 1.74
N VAL A 9 -0.39 -5.51 2.12
CA VAL A 9 0.75 -5.11 1.29
C VAL A 9 1.64 -6.31 0.94
N ASP A 10 1.97 -7.14 1.93
CA ASP A 10 2.79 -8.35 1.73
C ASP A 10 2.12 -9.39 0.80
N VAL A 11 0.81 -9.58 0.92
CA VAL A 11 0.04 -10.50 0.06
C VAL A 11 -0.02 -9.97 -1.37
N ALA A 12 -0.31 -8.69 -1.56
CA ALA A 12 -0.35 -8.05 -2.88
C ALA A 12 1.03 -8.09 -3.56
N PHE A 13 2.10 -7.84 -2.82
CA PHE A 13 3.48 -7.91 -3.30
C PHE A 13 3.87 -9.34 -3.73
N LYS A 14 3.53 -10.36 -2.92
CA LYS A 14 3.80 -11.77 -3.24
C LYS A 14 3.05 -12.22 -4.49
N ALA A 15 1.77 -11.88 -4.60
CA ALA A 15 0.96 -12.18 -5.78
C ALA A 15 1.54 -11.50 -7.05
N GLY A 16 2.03 -10.27 -6.91
CA GLY A 16 2.67 -9.53 -8.00
C GLY A 16 3.92 -10.19 -8.57
N LYS A 17 4.76 -10.78 -7.72
CA LYS A 17 5.97 -11.51 -8.15
C LYS A 17 5.67 -12.79 -8.95
N SER A 18 4.48 -13.37 -8.79
CA SER A 18 4.09 -14.59 -9.49
C SER A 18 3.40 -14.36 -10.84
N ILE A 19 3.19 -13.12 -11.25
CA ILE A 19 2.50 -12.81 -12.52
C ILE A 19 3.46 -13.03 -13.69
N ASP A 20 3.11 -13.94 -14.60
CA ASP A 20 3.80 -14.14 -15.87
C ASP A 20 3.34 -13.11 -16.93
N TRP A 21 3.82 -11.88 -16.80
CA TRP A 21 3.51 -10.79 -17.73
C TRP A 21 3.93 -11.10 -19.17
N GLU A 22 5.02 -11.84 -19.37
CA GLU A 22 5.54 -12.19 -20.68
C GLU A 22 4.69 -13.28 -21.35
N GLY A 23 4.22 -14.26 -20.58
CA GLY A 23 3.24 -15.25 -21.03
C GLY A 23 1.91 -14.61 -21.43
N MET A 24 1.40 -13.69 -20.62
CA MET A 24 0.17 -12.97 -20.93
C MET A 24 0.29 -12.12 -22.20
N ALA A 25 1.42 -11.42 -22.38
CA ALA A 25 1.67 -10.61 -23.58
C ALA A 25 1.62 -11.43 -24.88
N LYS A 26 2.12 -12.68 -24.85
CA LYS A 26 2.14 -13.59 -26.02
C LYS A 26 0.76 -14.05 -26.46
N LEU A 27 -0.24 -14.01 -25.57
CA LEU A 27 -1.62 -14.39 -25.89
C LEU A 27 -2.39 -13.25 -26.58
N LEU A 28 -1.83 -12.03 -26.62
CA LEU A 28 -2.49 -10.86 -27.18
C LEU A 28 -2.25 -10.75 -28.69
N VAL A 29 -3.32 -10.93 -29.44
CA VAL A 29 -3.30 -10.93 -30.91
C VAL A 29 -3.75 -9.61 -31.54
N SER A 30 -4.50 -8.77 -30.81
CA SER A 30 -4.94 -7.46 -31.31
C SER A 30 -4.07 -6.32 -30.79
N ASP A 31 -3.87 -5.30 -31.62
CA ASP A 31 -3.06 -4.14 -31.27
C ASP A 31 -3.67 -3.33 -30.12
N GLU A 32 -4.99 -3.23 -30.08
CA GLU A 32 -5.70 -2.57 -28.98
C GLU A 32 -5.48 -3.30 -27.65
N ALA A 33 -5.56 -4.64 -27.64
CA ALA A 33 -5.31 -5.41 -26.43
C ALA A 33 -3.84 -5.29 -25.97
N ARG A 34 -2.87 -5.22 -26.89
CA ARG A 34 -1.46 -4.98 -26.56
C ARG A 34 -1.24 -3.61 -25.92
N LYS A 35 -1.90 -2.58 -26.45
CA LYS A 35 -1.82 -1.22 -25.93
C LYS A 35 -2.42 -1.14 -24.51
N GLU A 36 -3.62 -1.67 -24.31
CA GLU A 36 -4.27 -1.67 -22.99
C GLU A 36 -3.50 -2.53 -21.99
N PHE A 37 -2.93 -3.65 -22.42
CA PHE A 37 -2.08 -4.49 -21.57
C PHE A 37 -0.80 -3.79 -21.14
N ALA A 38 -0.15 -3.01 -22.02
CA ALA A 38 1.00 -2.20 -21.65
C ALA A 38 0.63 -1.13 -20.62
N THR A 39 -0.53 -0.49 -20.77
CA THR A 39 -1.07 0.47 -19.79
C THR A 39 -1.34 -0.21 -18.44
N LEU A 40 -1.92 -1.40 -18.45
CA LEU A 40 -2.18 -2.20 -17.25
C LEU A 40 -0.89 -2.57 -16.52
N ARG A 41 0.12 -3.08 -17.23
CA ARG A 41 1.42 -3.43 -16.66
C ARG A 41 2.10 -2.21 -16.03
N ARG A 42 2.11 -1.06 -16.72
CA ARG A 42 2.65 0.18 -16.18
C ARG A 42 1.95 0.61 -14.90
N THR A 43 0.62 0.59 -14.90
CA THR A 43 -0.18 0.96 -13.72
C THR A 43 0.07 0.01 -12.54
N PHE A 44 0.20 -1.28 -12.83
CA PHE A 44 0.56 -2.28 -11.82
C PHE A 44 1.93 -1.99 -11.20
N ASP A 45 2.95 -1.71 -12.02
CA ASP A 45 4.30 -1.42 -11.55
C ASP A 45 4.36 -0.14 -10.69
N GLU A 46 3.60 0.89 -11.06
CA GLU A 46 3.47 2.12 -10.29
C GLU A 46 2.84 1.89 -8.91
N VAL A 47 1.74 1.12 -8.86
CA VAL A 47 1.08 0.76 -7.59
C VAL A 47 2.01 -0.10 -6.74
N ASN A 48 2.63 -1.11 -7.33
CA ASN A 48 3.54 -2.01 -6.62
C ASN A 48 4.77 -1.27 -6.06
N SER A 49 5.34 -0.34 -6.83
CA SER A 49 6.43 0.53 -6.36
C SER A 49 5.99 1.41 -5.19
N THR A 50 4.78 1.97 -5.25
CA THR A 50 4.22 2.80 -4.17
C THR A 50 4.03 1.98 -2.88
N LEU A 51 3.55 0.74 -3.00
CA LEU A 51 3.38 -0.17 -1.86
C LEU A 51 4.73 -0.54 -1.21
N GLN A 52 5.75 -0.83 -2.02
CA GLN A 52 7.10 -1.18 -1.54
C GLN A 52 7.88 -0.02 -0.92
N THR A 53 7.54 1.22 -1.25
CA THR A 53 8.29 2.39 -0.78
C THR A 53 7.56 3.12 0.34
N LYS A 54 6.36 3.64 0.04
CA LYS A 54 5.61 4.52 0.96
C LYS A 54 4.93 3.76 2.08
N PHE A 55 4.40 2.58 1.80
CA PHE A 55 3.63 1.79 2.77
C PHE A 55 4.48 0.73 3.50
N SER A 56 5.74 0.58 3.10
CA SER A 56 6.69 -0.31 3.78
C SER A 56 7.39 0.37 4.97
N GLN A 57 7.29 1.69 5.07
CA GLN A 57 7.74 2.44 6.24
C GLN A 57 6.65 2.39 7.30
N GLU A 58 6.99 1.93 8.51
CA GLU A 58 6.07 2.07 9.64
C GLU A 58 5.88 3.57 9.92
N PRO A 59 4.64 4.07 10.01
CA PRO A 59 4.40 5.48 10.29
C PRO A 59 5.06 5.87 11.60
N GLU A 60 5.59 7.10 11.68
CA GLU A 60 6.22 7.57 12.91
C GLU A 60 5.25 7.44 14.08
N PRO A 61 5.68 6.86 15.22
CA PRO A 61 4.83 6.72 16.38
C PRO A 61 4.31 8.09 16.85
N ILE A 62 3.02 8.16 17.14
CA ILE A 62 2.43 9.38 17.69
C ILE A 62 2.89 9.53 19.15
N ASP A 63 3.55 10.64 19.47
CA ASP A 63 3.91 10.99 20.85
C ASP A 63 2.70 11.54 21.60
N TRP A 64 1.84 10.63 22.07
CA TRP A 64 0.64 10.97 22.81
C TRP A 64 0.94 11.74 24.10
N GLU A 65 2.08 11.52 24.75
CA GLU A 65 2.46 12.20 25.99
C GLU A 65 2.87 13.66 25.75
N TYR A 66 3.54 13.95 24.63
CA TYR A 66 3.81 15.32 24.20
C TYR A 66 2.51 16.10 23.99
N TYR A 67 1.55 15.52 23.25
CA TYR A 67 0.27 16.19 22.99
C TYR A 67 -0.58 16.33 24.25
N ARG A 68 -0.56 15.34 25.16
CA ARG A 68 -1.29 15.38 26.44
C ARG A 68 -0.91 16.60 27.28
N LYS A 69 0.35 17.05 27.22
CA LYS A 69 0.85 18.25 27.93
C LYS A 69 0.38 19.57 27.33
N GLY A 70 0.12 19.62 26.02
CA GLY A 70 -0.23 20.87 25.31
C GLY A 70 -1.73 21.14 25.20
N ILE A 71 -2.51 20.12 24.84
CA ILE A 71 -3.95 20.24 24.51
C ILE A 71 -4.88 19.54 25.51
N GLY A 72 -4.31 18.88 26.53
CA GLY A 72 -5.04 18.23 27.62
C GLY A 72 -5.38 16.76 27.35
N SER A 73 -5.47 15.97 28.43
CA SER A 73 -5.60 14.50 28.37
C SER A 73 -6.88 14.02 27.69
N ARG A 74 -8.03 14.61 28.00
CA ARG A 74 -9.33 14.13 27.51
C ARG A 74 -9.42 14.04 25.99
N LEU A 75 -8.90 15.03 25.28
CA LEU A 75 -8.94 15.06 23.82
C LEU A 75 -7.95 14.06 23.22
N VAL A 76 -6.75 14.02 23.77
CA VAL A 76 -5.67 13.12 23.33
C VAL A 76 -6.03 11.66 23.57
N ASP A 77 -6.65 11.35 24.70
CA ASP A 77 -7.07 9.99 25.06
C ASP A 77 -8.19 9.49 24.14
N MET A 78 -9.14 10.35 23.78
CA MET A 78 -10.19 10.02 22.79
C MET A 78 -9.59 9.69 21.41
N TYR A 79 -8.61 10.49 20.94
CA TYR A 79 -7.95 10.21 19.66
C TYR A 79 -7.05 8.98 19.71
N LYS A 80 -6.39 8.74 20.84
CA LYS A 80 -5.58 7.55 21.06
C LYS A 80 -6.45 6.29 21.02
N GLU A 81 -7.57 6.28 21.73
CA GLU A 81 -8.53 5.16 21.75
C GLU A 81 -9.12 4.88 20.36
N ALA A 82 -9.37 5.92 19.56
CA ALA A 82 -9.84 5.76 18.18
C ALA A 82 -8.74 5.28 17.20
N TYR A 83 -7.46 5.46 17.54
CA TYR A 83 -6.32 5.12 16.68
C TYR A 83 -5.80 3.70 16.91
N GLU A 84 -5.81 3.22 18.15
CA GLU A 84 -5.34 1.88 18.55
C GLU A 84 -6.16 0.75 17.89
#